data_AF-A0A1L6ZGL1-F1
#
_entry.id   AF-A0A1L6ZGL1-F1
#
_cell.length_a   1.000
_cell.length_b   1.000
_cell.length_c   1.000
_cell.angle_alpha   90.00
_cell.angle_beta   90.00
_cell.angle_gamma   90.00
#
_symmetry.space_group_name_H-M   'P 1'
#
loop_
_entity.id
_entity.type
_entity.pdbx_description
1 polymer ?
#
loop_
_entity_poly.entity_id
_entity_poly.type
_entity_poly.pdbx_seq_one_letter_code
_entity_poly.pdbx_strand_id
1 'polypeptide(L)'
;MYSITIILFLLLTLSVIAYSLLRKKQIIDEPPNRFAASLFIFLLFFSICFVIAVSSVLLYITVLGVNFLFGETITYDSFFSLISFSLFVSVIVVFWSPVLLFIGKGLAYLLKLPVWLTYALEWVSSWIVLYLSIKYVLYLNLMNVSIGDDGVLILSFFVSFLFIEIDLVYSRKKQRKQSLDTYT
;
A
#
# COMPACT_ATOMS: atom_id res chain seq x y z
N MET A 1 -10.08 23.63 -4.07
CA MET A 1 -9.62 24.22 -2.78
C MET A 1 -10.51 23.82 -1.61
N TYR A 2 -11.84 23.94 -1.69
CA TYR A 2 -12.76 23.57 -0.60
C TYR A 2 -12.62 22.11 -0.09
N SER A 3 -12.37 21.14 -0.97
CA SER A 3 -12.23 19.74 -0.55
C SER A 3 -10.96 19.47 0.27
N ILE A 4 -9.87 20.17 -0.01
CA ILE A 4 -8.59 19.97 0.70
C ILE A 4 -8.68 20.51 2.13
N THR A 5 -9.27 21.69 2.30
CA THR A 5 -9.50 22.27 3.64
C THR A 5 -10.42 21.41 4.48
N ILE A 6 -11.48 20.82 3.90
CA ILE A 6 -12.36 19.87 4.60
C ILE A 6 -11.60 18.63 5.07
N ILE A 7 -10.75 18.05 4.22
CA ILE A 7 -9.93 16.88 4.56
C ILE A 7 -8.97 17.21 5.70
N LEU A 8 -8.27 18.34 5.64
CA LEU A 8 -7.36 18.76 6.72
C LEU A 8 -8.10 18.94 8.05
N PHE A 9 -9.31 19.48 8.01
CA PHE A 9 -10.13 19.65 9.22
C PHE A 9 -10.59 18.30 9.81
N LEU A 10 -10.95 17.34 8.96
CA LEU A 10 -11.28 15.97 9.34
C LEU A 10 -10.08 15.27 9.99
N LEU A 11 -8.89 15.40 9.40
CA LEU A 11 -7.65 14.83 9.95
C LEU A 11 -7.28 15.45 11.29
N LEU A 12 -7.47 16.77 11.44
CA LEU A 12 -7.28 17.44 12.73
C LEU A 12 -8.27 16.90 13.77
N THR A 13 -9.53 16.74 13.41
CA THR A 13 -10.55 16.15 14.30
C THR A 13 -10.18 14.73 14.72
N LEU A 14 -9.71 13.90 13.78
CA LEU A 14 -9.22 12.55 14.05
C LEU A 14 -8.01 12.56 15.00
N SER A 15 -7.09 13.51 14.85
CA SER A 15 -5.93 13.62 15.74
C SER A 15 -6.34 13.95 17.19
N VAL A 16 -7.37 14.79 17.38
CA VAL A 16 -7.93 15.10 18.71
C VAL A 16 -8.59 13.86 19.33
N ILE A 17 -9.36 13.11 18.54
CA ILE A 17 -10.00 11.87 18.98
C ILE A 17 -8.92 10.84 19.37
N ALA A 18 -7.90 10.65 18.54
CA ALA A 18 -6.79 9.74 18.79
C ALA A 18 -6.05 10.11 20.07
N TYR A 19 -5.71 11.39 20.25
CA TYR A 19 -5.11 11.90 21.48
C TYR A 19 -5.97 11.59 22.71
N SER A 20 -7.28 11.83 22.62
CA SER A 20 -8.22 11.57 23.73
C SER A 20 -8.30 10.09 24.09
N LEU A 21 -8.29 9.20 23.09
CA LEU A 21 -8.26 7.75 23.30
C LEU A 21 -6.94 7.28 23.92
N LEU A 22 -5.81 7.79 23.43
CA LEU A 22 -4.48 7.46 23.95
C LEU A 22 -4.31 7.92 25.40
N ARG A 23 -4.82 9.12 25.75
CA ARG A 23 -4.88 9.62 27.13
C ARG A 23 -5.77 8.75 28.01
N LYS A 24 -6.96 8.38 27.53
CA LYS A 24 -7.89 7.52 28.29
C LYS A 24 -7.27 6.14 28.59
N LYS A 25 -6.47 5.62 27.68
CA LYS A 25 -5.75 4.34 27.87
C LYS A 25 -4.44 4.47 28.66
N GLN A 26 -4.11 5.66 29.18
CA GLN A 26 -2.86 5.93 29.90
C GLN A 26 -1.60 5.56 29.09
N ILE A 27 -1.68 5.62 27.76
CA ILE A 27 -0.53 5.38 26.87
C ILE A 27 0.37 6.63 26.81
N ILE A 28 -0.23 7.81 26.96
CA ILE A 28 0.46 9.10 27.01
C ILE A 28 0.34 9.62 28.43
N ASP A 29 1.47 10.00 29.02
CA ASP A 29 1.53 10.62 30.34
C ASP A 29 0.74 11.93 30.39
N GLU A 30 0.34 12.31 31.59
CA GLU A 30 -0.41 13.54 31.77
C GLU A 30 0.46 14.74 31.39
N PRO A 31 0.02 15.59 30.43
CA PRO A 31 0.86 16.64 29.90
C PRO A 31 1.14 17.69 30.97
N PRO A 32 2.38 18.21 31.05
CA PRO A 32 2.77 19.18 32.08
C PRO A 32 2.02 20.51 31.98
N ASN A 33 1.58 20.89 30.78
CA ASN A 33 0.73 22.06 30.56
C ASN A 33 -0.16 21.88 29.32
N ARG A 34 -1.10 22.82 29.13
CA ARG A 34 -2.02 22.82 27.97
C ARG A 34 -1.30 22.96 26.62
N PHE A 35 -0.12 23.58 26.61
CA PHE A 35 0.69 23.76 25.42
C PHE A 35 1.31 22.43 24.95
N ALA A 36 1.79 21.60 25.88
CA ALA A 36 2.31 20.27 25.61
C ALA A 36 1.20 19.36 25.05
N ALA A 37 -0.02 19.43 25.60
CA ALA A 37 -1.18 18.72 25.06
C ALA A 37 -1.47 19.11 23.59
N SER A 38 -1.41 20.41 23.28
CA SER A 38 -1.60 20.91 21.92
C SER A 38 -0.50 20.43 20.97
N LEU A 39 0.77 20.45 21.40
CA LEU A 39 1.88 19.93 20.61
C LEU A 39 1.74 18.44 20.30
N PHE A 40 1.28 17.62 21.26
CA PHE A 40 1.01 16.21 21.02
C PHE A 40 -0.09 15.98 19.97
N ILE A 41 -1.16 16.77 20.03
CA ILE A 41 -2.23 16.72 19.02
C ILE A 41 -1.68 17.09 17.64
N PHE A 42 -0.88 18.17 17.55
CA PHE A 42 -0.24 18.57 16.29
C PHE A 42 0.72 17.52 15.75
N LEU A 43 1.47 16.83 16.61
CA LEU A 43 2.35 15.74 16.21
C LEU A 43 1.56 14.56 15.64
N LEU A 44 0.46 14.17 16.29
CA LEU A 44 -0.43 13.13 15.78
C LEU A 44 -1.04 13.53 14.44
N PHE A 45 -1.51 14.76 14.31
CA PHE A 45 -2.01 15.31 13.06
C PHE A 45 -0.96 15.24 11.95
N PHE A 46 0.27 15.69 12.22
CA PHE A 46 1.37 15.65 11.26
C PHE A 46 1.70 14.22 10.85
N SER A 47 1.74 13.28 11.80
CA SER A 47 1.97 11.86 11.54
C SER A 47 0.89 11.27 10.62
N ILE A 48 -0.39 11.53 10.91
CA ILE A 48 -1.50 11.06 10.08
C ILE A 48 -1.41 11.66 8.66
N CYS A 49 -1.16 12.97 8.56
CA CYS A 49 -0.96 13.64 7.27
C CYS A 49 0.19 13.01 6.48
N PHE A 50 1.30 12.70 7.15
CA PHE A 50 2.47 12.07 6.53
C PHE A 50 2.13 10.67 6.00
N VAL A 51 1.46 9.84 6.80
CA VAL A 51 1.04 8.48 6.39
C VAL A 51 0.15 8.53 5.15
N ILE A 52 -0.81 9.46 5.11
CA ILE A 52 -1.72 9.63 3.97
C ILE A 52 -0.96 10.15 2.75
N ALA A 53 -0.13 11.18 2.92
CA ALA A 53 0.62 11.79 1.83
C ALA A 53 1.58 10.80 1.18
N VAL A 54 2.37 10.07 1.98
CA VAL A 54 3.31 9.05 1.48
C VAL A 54 2.56 7.95 0.72
N SER A 55 1.47 7.45 1.29
CA SER A 55 0.65 6.43 0.61
C SER A 55 0.09 6.96 -0.71
N SER A 56 -0.42 8.20 -0.72
CA SER A 56 -0.97 8.84 -1.92
C SER A 56 0.08 9.07 -3.01
N VAL A 57 1.31 9.42 -2.64
CA VAL A 57 2.43 9.58 -3.59
C VAL A 57 2.84 8.22 -4.18
N LEU A 58 2.98 7.20 -3.35
CA LEU A 58 3.27 5.84 -3.83
C LEU A 58 2.19 5.32 -4.77
N LEU A 59 0.93 5.60 -4.45
CA LEU A 59 -0.21 5.29 -5.29
C LEU A 59 -0.14 5.98 -6.63
N TYR A 60 0.15 7.28 -6.63
CA TYR A 60 0.29 8.06 -7.84
C TYR A 60 1.40 7.52 -8.74
N ILE A 61 2.57 7.18 -8.16
CA ILE A 61 3.66 6.52 -8.90
C ILE A 61 3.22 5.17 -9.46
N THR A 62 2.43 4.41 -8.70
CA THR A 62 1.91 3.11 -9.13
C THR A 62 0.98 3.27 -10.34
N VAL A 63 0.07 4.25 -10.32
CA VAL A 63 -0.80 4.58 -11.48
C VAL A 63 0.05 4.96 -12.69
N LEU A 64 1.01 5.86 -12.52
CA LEU A 64 1.88 6.28 -13.62
C LEU A 64 2.63 5.09 -14.24
N GLY A 65 3.16 4.19 -13.41
CA GLY A 65 3.84 2.99 -13.88
C GLY A 65 2.91 2.04 -14.64
N VAL A 66 1.69 1.81 -14.13
CA VAL A 66 0.69 0.97 -14.82
C VAL A 66 0.30 1.61 -16.15
N ASN A 67 -0.05 2.90 -16.19
CA ASN A 67 -0.44 3.59 -17.42
C ASN A 67 0.70 3.59 -18.45
N PHE A 68 1.95 3.78 -18.01
CA PHE A 68 3.12 3.69 -18.90
C PHE A 68 3.26 2.30 -19.54
N LEU A 69 3.01 1.22 -18.78
CA LEU A 69 3.12 -0.15 -19.29
C LEU A 69 2.02 -0.55 -20.27
N PHE A 70 0.82 0.04 -20.14
CA PHE A 70 -0.32 -0.27 -21.00
C PHE A 70 -0.55 0.74 -22.12
N GLY A 71 0.12 1.90 -22.10
CA GLY A 71 0.04 2.95 -23.12
C GLY A 71 -1.24 3.80 -23.06
N GLU A 72 -2.28 3.30 -22.40
CA GLU A 72 -3.58 3.94 -22.22
C GLU A 72 -4.09 3.67 -20.79
N THR A 73 -5.09 4.43 -20.33
CA THR A 73 -5.61 4.27 -18.96
C THR A 73 -6.73 3.23 -18.90
N ILE A 74 -6.77 2.44 -17.82
CA ILE A 74 -7.83 1.44 -17.62
C ILE A 74 -9.08 2.15 -17.10
N THR A 75 -10.16 2.17 -17.88
CA THR A 75 -11.44 2.78 -17.54
C THR A 75 -12.46 1.73 -17.10
N TYR A 76 -13.29 2.11 -16.12
CA TYR A 76 -14.28 1.23 -15.52
C TYR A 76 -15.69 1.75 -15.78
N ASP A 77 -16.55 0.93 -16.36
CA ASP A 77 -17.93 1.33 -16.68
C ASP A 77 -18.80 1.54 -15.43
N SER A 78 -18.42 0.96 -14.29
CA SER A 78 -19.12 1.15 -13.02
C SER A 78 -18.21 0.90 -11.81
N PHE A 79 -18.61 1.41 -10.65
CA PHE A 79 -17.92 1.14 -9.37
C PHE A 79 -17.85 -0.37 -9.04
N PHE A 80 -18.85 -1.14 -9.45
CA PHE A 80 -18.84 -2.59 -9.30
C PHE A 80 -17.82 -3.28 -10.22
N SER A 81 -17.71 -2.83 -11.48
CA SER A 81 -16.69 -3.29 -12.43
C SER A 81 -15.28 -3.04 -11.88
N LEU A 82 -15.06 -1.84 -11.33
CA LEU A 82 -13.83 -1.46 -10.66
C LEU A 82 -13.48 -2.40 -9.49
N ILE A 83 -14.40 -2.59 -8.52
CA ILE A 83 -14.15 -3.44 -7.36
C ILE A 83 -13.84 -4.87 -7.80
N SER A 84 -14.65 -5.40 -8.72
CA SER A 84 -14.52 -6.79 -9.17
C SER A 84 -13.21 -7.00 -9.91
N PHE A 85 -12.87 -6.13 -10.86
CA PHE A 85 -11.59 -6.16 -11.58
C PHE A 85 -10.41 -6.10 -10.61
N SER A 86 -10.46 -5.17 -9.66
CA SER A 86 -9.43 -5.00 -8.65
C SER A 86 -9.26 -6.24 -7.76
N LEU A 87 -10.36 -6.86 -7.33
CA LEU A 87 -10.35 -8.11 -6.57
C LEU A 87 -9.73 -9.27 -7.37
N PHE A 88 -10.09 -9.42 -8.65
CA PHE A 88 -9.53 -10.48 -9.48
C PHE A 88 -8.02 -10.31 -9.69
N VAL A 89 -7.57 -9.11 -10.04
CA VAL A 89 -6.13 -8.79 -10.16
C VAL A 89 -5.43 -9.06 -8.83
N SER A 90 -6.01 -8.62 -7.72
CA SER A 90 -5.51 -8.82 -6.37
C SER A 90 -5.30 -10.29 -6.03
N VAL A 91 -6.32 -11.12 -6.23
CA VAL A 91 -6.25 -12.56 -5.93
C VAL A 91 -5.12 -13.23 -6.71
N ILE A 92 -4.98 -12.90 -7.99
CA ILE A 92 -3.91 -13.44 -8.85
C ILE A 92 -2.54 -12.98 -8.36
N VAL A 93 -2.38 -11.68 -8.05
CA VAL A 93 -1.11 -11.12 -7.54
C VAL A 93 -0.73 -11.79 -6.20
N VAL A 94 -1.65 -11.91 -5.26
CA VAL A 94 -1.40 -12.55 -3.95
C VAL A 94 -1.06 -14.02 -4.11
N PHE A 95 -1.69 -14.72 -5.05
CA PHE A 95 -1.41 -16.13 -5.30
C PHE A 95 -0.02 -16.34 -5.92
N TRP A 96 0.38 -15.53 -6.90
CA TRP A 96 1.65 -15.70 -7.63
C TRP A 96 2.86 -15.05 -6.95
N SER A 97 2.66 -13.99 -6.16
CA SER A 97 3.74 -13.26 -5.49
C SER A 97 4.64 -14.15 -4.60
N PRO A 98 4.12 -15.08 -3.76
CA PRO A 98 4.95 -15.99 -2.98
C PRO A 98 5.82 -16.92 -3.84
N VAL A 99 5.31 -17.39 -4.97
CA VAL A 99 6.04 -18.26 -5.90
C VAL A 99 7.23 -17.51 -6.49
N LEU A 100 7.02 -16.27 -6.92
CA LEU A 100 8.08 -15.46 -7.51
C LEU A 100 9.09 -14.94 -6.48
N LEU A 101 8.65 -14.61 -5.27
CA LEU A 101 9.56 -14.30 -4.16
C LEU A 101 10.43 -15.51 -3.80
N PHE A 102 9.86 -16.72 -3.83
CA PHE A 102 10.62 -17.96 -3.60
C PHE A 102 11.68 -18.18 -4.68
N ILE A 103 11.30 -18.02 -5.96
CA ILE A 103 12.23 -18.14 -7.09
C ILE A 103 13.31 -17.05 -7.00
N GLY A 104 12.94 -15.78 -6.79
CA GLY A 104 13.87 -14.65 -6.71
C GLY A 104 14.89 -14.81 -5.59
N LYS A 105 14.44 -15.19 -4.39
CA LYS A 105 15.34 -15.46 -3.24
C LYS A 105 16.18 -16.71 -3.45
N GLY A 106 15.61 -17.76 -4.03
CA GLY A 106 16.34 -18.97 -4.38
C GLY A 106 17.46 -18.68 -5.38
N LEU A 107 17.16 -17.89 -6.41
CA LEU A 107 18.13 -17.49 -7.43
C LEU A 107 19.22 -16.59 -6.83
N ALA A 108 18.84 -15.60 -6.03
CA ALA A 108 19.78 -14.69 -5.36
C ALA A 108 20.72 -15.44 -4.40
N TYR A 109 20.21 -16.44 -3.69
CA TYR A 109 21.02 -17.31 -2.84
C TYR A 109 22.02 -18.15 -3.65
N LEU A 110 21.56 -18.78 -4.74
CA LEU A 110 22.41 -19.58 -5.62
C LEU A 110 23.51 -18.76 -6.31
N LEU A 111 23.17 -17.55 -6.77
CA LEU A 111 24.07 -16.65 -7.48
C LEU A 111 24.89 -15.74 -6.54
N LYS A 112 24.69 -15.85 -5.22
CA LYS A 112 25.33 -15.01 -4.19
C LYS A 112 25.23 -13.51 -4.51
N LEU A 113 24.04 -13.08 -4.93
CA LEU A 113 23.82 -11.68 -5.31
C LEU A 113 23.87 -10.77 -4.07
N PRO A 114 24.35 -9.52 -4.23
CA PRO A 114 24.30 -8.55 -3.16
C PRO A 114 22.83 -8.22 -2.80
N VAL A 115 22.61 -7.87 -1.53
CA VAL A 115 21.28 -7.66 -0.97
C VAL A 115 20.47 -6.60 -1.73
N TRP A 116 21.12 -5.49 -2.13
CA TRP A 116 20.46 -4.42 -2.89
C TRP A 116 19.92 -4.91 -4.25
N LEU A 117 20.66 -5.79 -4.93
CA LEU A 117 20.27 -6.34 -6.23
C LEU A 117 19.12 -7.34 -6.06
N THR A 118 19.10 -8.09 -4.97
CA THR A 118 17.99 -8.98 -4.62
C THR A 118 16.69 -8.19 -4.43
N TYR A 119 16.75 -7.06 -3.71
CA TYR A 119 15.60 -6.18 -3.55
C TYR A 119 15.14 -5.54 -4.87
N ALA A 120 16.07 -5.12 -5.72
CA ALA A 120 15.73 -4.61 -7.05
C ALA A 120 15.02 -5.67 -7.91
N LEU A 121 15.49 -6.92 -7.84
CA LEU A 121 14.92 -8.04 -8.60
C LEU A 121 13.54 -8.45 -8.06
N GLU A 122 13.35 -8.43 -6.74
CA GLU A 122 12.04 -8.60 -6.11
C GLU A 122 11.07 -7.51 -6.59
N TRP A 123 11.51 -6.25 -6.59
CA TRP A 123 10.69 -5.12 -7.05
C TRP A 123 10.30 -5.25 -8.52
N VAL A 124 11.23 -5.58 -9.41
CA VAL A 124 10.93 -5.82 -10.84
C VAL A 124 9.98 -7.01 -11.02
N SER A 125 10.20 -8.11 -10.29
CA SER A 125 9.32 -9.29 -10.36
C SER A 125 7.89 -8.97 -9.94
N SER A 126 7.74 -8.13 -8.92
CA SER A 126 6.46 -7.61 -8.43
C SER A 126 5.69 -6.84 -9.51
N TRP A 127 6.37 -6.00 -10.29
CA TRP A 127 5.77 -5.30 -11.43
C TRP A 127 5.36 -6.24 -12.57
N ILE A 128 6.18 -7.27 -12.84
CA ILE A 128 5.87 -8.27 -13.87
C ILE A 128 4.60 -9.04 -13.49
N VAL A 129 4.45 -9.48 -12.23
CA VAL A 129 3.22 -10.16 -11.76
C VAL A 129 2.01 -9.26 -11.92
N LEU A 130 2.13 -8.01 -11.49
CA LEU A 130 1.05 -7.05 -11.58
C LEU A 130 0.59 -6.87 -13.03
N TYR A 131 1.54 -6.64 -13.95
CA TYR A 131 1.26 -6.50 -15.38
C TYR A 131 0.58 -7.73 -15.96
N LEU A 132 1.13 -8.93 -15.70
CA LEU A 132 0.55 -10.19 -16.20
C LEU A 132 -0.84 -10.45 -15.62
N SER A 133 -1.07 -10.12 -14.34
CA SER A 133 -2.37 -10.29 -13.68
C SER A 133 -3.43 -9.38 -14.30
N ILE A 134 -3.10 -8.10 -14.51
CA ILE A 134 -3.97 -7.14 -15.20
C ILE A 134 -4.30 -7.64 -16.60
N LYS A 135 -3.28 -8.02 -17.39
CA LYS A 135 -3.44 -8.51 -18.75
C LYS A 135 -4.30 -9.77 -18.82
N TYR A 136 -4.12 -10.68 -17.87
CA TYR A 136 -4.90 -11.91 -17.77
C TYR A 136 -6.38 -11.64 -17.46
N VAL A 137 -6.66 -10.75 -16.50
CA VAL A 137 -8.04 -10.38 -16.17
C VAL A 137 -8.73 -9.65 -17.33
N LEU A 138 -8.00 -8.77 -18.03
CA LEU A 138 -8.49 -8.12 -19.25
C LEU A 138 -8.81 -9.16 -20.34
N TYR A 139 -7.93 -10.13 -20.57
CA TYR A 139 -8.14 -11.17 -21.58
C TYR A 139 -9.40 -12.03 -21.33
N LEU A 140 -9.75 -12.25 -20.06
CA LEU A 140 -10.93 -13.04 -19.71
C LEU A 140 -12.25 -12.34 -20.08
N ASN A 141 -12.25 -11.04 -20.39
CA ASN A 141 -13.45 -10.25 -20.77
C ASN A 141 -14.65 -10.43 -19.82
N LEU A 142 -14.38 -10.78 -18.54
CA LEU A 142 -15.43 -11.05 -17.54
C LEU A 142 -16.14 -9.78 -17.05
N MET A 143 -15.54 -8.62 -17.28
CA MET A 143 -16.00 -7.32 -16.82
C MET A 143 -15.91 -6.32 -17.97
N ASN A 144 -16.90 -5.44 -18.06
CA ASN A 144 -16.91 -4.33 -19.01
C ASN A 144 -15.91 -3.27 -18.50
N VAL A 145 -14.67 -3.47 -18.92
CA VAL A 145 -13.51 -2.62 -18.63
C VAL A 145 -12.99 -2.18 -19.99
N SER A 146 -13.09 -0.89 -20.26
CA SER A 146 -12.56 -0.28 -21.47
C SER A 146 -11.15 0.23 -21.19
N ILE A 147 -10.37 0.38 -22.25
CA ILE A 147 -9.11 1.12 -22.19
C ILE A 147 -9.42 2.48 -22.84
N GLY A 148 -9.22 3.57 -22.09
CA GLY A 148 -9.64 4.93 -22.48
C GLY A 148 -8.79 5.99 -21.78
N ASP A 149 -9.11 7.27 -21.93
CA ASP A 149 -8.23 8.38 -21.51
C ASP A 149 -8.40 8.83 -20.04
N ASP A 150 -9.49 8.45 -19.34
CA ASP A 150 -9.87 8.98 -18.01
C ASP A 150 -10.06 7.90 -16.90
N GLY A 151 -9.16 6.93 -16.82
CA GLY A 151 -9.18 5.83 -15.84
C GLY A 151 -8.86 6.27 -14.41
N VAL A 152 -9.85 6.18 -13.51
CA VAL A 152 -9.74 6.64 -12.12
C VAL A 152 -8.92 5.67 -11.25
N LEU A 153 -7.66 6.04 -10.97
CA LEU A 153 -6.90 6.06 -9.69
C LEU A 153 -7.09 4.97 -8.58
N ILE A 154 -7.95 3.97 -8.73
CA ILE A 154 -8.38 3.08 -7.63
C ILE A 154 -7.73 1.69 -7.72
N LEU A 155 -7.29 1.26 -8.91
CA LEU A 155 -6.49 0.04 -9.05
C LEU A 155 -5.15 0.15 -8.30
N SER A 156 -4.49 1.30 -8.37
CA SER A 156 -3.29 1.56 -7.57
C SER A 156 -3.61 1.49 -6.08
N PHE A 157 -4.76 2.04 -5.64
CA PHE A 157 -5.22 2.01 -4.24
C PHE A 157 -5.24 0.61 -3.69
N PHE A 158 -5.80 -0.31 -4.47
CA PHE A 158 -5.91 -1.71 -4.10
C PHE A 158 -4.57 -2.46 -4.18
N VAL A 159 -3.77 -2.19 -5.22
CA VAL A 159 -2.45 -2.82 -5.38
C VAL A 159 -1.50 -2.40 -4.25
N SER A 160 -1.48 -1.12 -3.86
CA SER A 160 -0.67 -0.68 -2.73
C SER A 160 -1.19 -1.24 -1.40
N PHE A 161 -2.49 -1.45 -1.24
CA PHE A 161 -3.03 -2.14 -0.06
C PHE A 161 -2.47 -3.56 0.06
N LEU A 162 -2.35 -4.29 -1.06
CA LEU A 162 -1.75 -5.63 -1.09
C LEU A 162 -0.25 -5.61 -0.81
N PHE A 163 0.50 -4.64 -1.34
CA PHE A 163 1.92 -4.50 -1.00
C PHE A 163 2.12 -4.23 0.48
N ILE A 164 1.27 -3.38 1.07
CA ILE A 164 1.30 -3.09 2.51
C ILE A 164 0.94 -4.34 3.32
N GLU A 165 -0.09 -5.11 2.94
CA GLU A 165 -0.44 -6.35 3.63
C GLU A 165 0.65 -7.41 3.53
N ILE A 166 1.24 -7.61 2.35
CA ILE A 166 2.32 -8.57 2.12
C ILE A 166 3.54 -8.17 2.96
N ASP A 167 3.92 -6.88 2.99
CA ASP A 167 5.03 -6.39 3.79
C ASP A 167 4.76 -6.53 5.30
N LEU A 168 3.53 -6.24 5.77
CA LEU A 168 3.12 -6.43 7.17
C LEU A 168 3.17 -7.89 7.61
N VAL A 169 2.76 -8.82 6.74
CA VAL A 169 2.82 -10.27 7.00
C VAL A 169 4.27 -10.73 7.01
N TYR A 170 5.10 -10.24 6.09
CA TYR A 170 6.51 -10.61 5.99
C TYR A 170 7.32 -10.08 7.17
N SER A 171 7.08 -8.83 7.58
CA SER A 171 7.68 -8.20 8.75
C SER A 171 7.30 -8.92 10.05
N ARG A 172 6.02 -9.31 10.21
CA ARG A 172 5.58 -10.14 11.34
C ARG A 172 6.26 -11.51 11.39
N LYS A 173 6.45 -12.17 10.23
CA LYS A 173 7.20 -13.43 10.16
C LYS A 173 8.68 -13.24 10.56
N LYS A 174 9.30 -12.13 10.17
CA LYS A 174 10.70 -11.80 10.53
C LYS A 174 10.84 -11.52 12.03
N GLN A 175 9.93 -10.73 12.61
CA GLN A 175 9.89 -10.48 14.07
C GLN A 175 9.68 -11.77 14.87
N ARG A 176 8.82 -12.68 14.41
CA ARG A 176 8.62 -13.98 15.07
C ARG A 176 9.87 -14.85 15.07
N LYS A 177 10.63 -14.89 13.96
CA LYS A 177 11.91 -15.61 13.91
C LYS A 177 12.94 -15.03 14.88
N GLN A 178 13.07 -13.71 14.90
CA GLN A 178 14.01 -13.01 15.78
C GLN A 178 13.68 -13.22 17.27
N SER A 179 12.39 -13.33 17.63
CA SER A 179 12.00 -13.68 18.99
C SER A 179 12.35 -15.12 19.37
N LEU A 180 12.34 -16.07 18.44
CA LEU A 180 12.68 -17.48 18.72
C LEU A 180 14.19 -17.66 18.89
N ASP A 181 15.01 -16.96 18.12
CA ASP A 181 16.47 -17.04 18.19
C ASP A 181 17.05 -16.40 19.48
N THR A 182 16.23 -15.65 20.24
CA THR A 182 16.65 -15.04 21.52
C THR A 182 16.43 -16.00 22.72
N TYR A 183 15.77 -17.15 22.51
CA TYR A 183 15.48 -18.14 23.56
C TYR A 183 16.19 -19.50 23.33
N THR A 184 17.17 -19.56 22.44
CA THR A 184 18.11 -20.68 22.26
C THR A 184 19.53 -20.21 22.49
#